data_AF-A0A2K8U260-F1
#
_entry.id   AF-A0A2K8U260-F1
#
_cell.length_a   1.000
_cell.length_b   1.000
_cell.length_c   1.000
_cell.angle_alpha   90.00
_cell.angle_beta   90.00
_cell.angle_gamma   90.00
#
_symmetry.space_group_name_H-M   'P 1'
#
loop_
_entity.id
_entity.type
_entity.pdbx_description
1 polymer ?
#
loop_
_entity_poly.entity_id
_entity_poly.type
_entity_poly.pdbx_seq_one_letter_code
_entity_poly.pdbx_strand_id
1 'polypeptide(L)'
;MAEPAKAVRHVLGLSGGKDSAALAIYLKDKGTVPDIEYFFCDTGAELPEVYAFIDRLEDYLGKEVARLNSGRDFDHYLKRFGGFLPSPRQRWCTRVMKIEPFERFIGDDEAISYIGIRADEDREGYISTKRNIKPVFPFISDDIVRDDVFRILEESVGIPDYYRWRNRSGCYFCFFQQRREWLGLKREHPQLFEDAKRYENAKGGYTWVNGMTLDELAARAVEAASGTSESLPSASAYMSWQDLLRYASSDDDPEEQACLICSL
;
A
#
# COMPACT_ATOMS: atom_id res chain seq x y z
N MET A 1 -31.15 -20.74 -26.43
CA MET A 1 -31.55 -19.72 -25.44
C MET A 1 -30.27 -18.99 -25.06
N ALA A 2 -30.18 -17.68 -25.31
CA ALA A 2 -29.00 -16.92 -24.89
C ALA A 2 -28.96 -16.92 -23.36
N GLU A 3 -27.81 -17.24 -22.76
CA GLU A 3 -27.62 -17.08 -21.32
C GLU A 3 -27.88 -15.61 -20.95
N PRO A 4 -28.58 -15.33 -19.83
CA PRO A 4 -28.76 -13.96 -19.39
C PRO A 4 -27.39 -13.31 -19.21
N ALA A 5 -27.21 -12.11 -19.75
CA ALA A 5 -25.97 -11.37 -19.58
C ALA A 5 -25.70 -11.20 -18.08
N LYS A 6 -24.53 -11.64 -17.62
CA LYS A 6 -24.11 -11.45 -16.22
C LYS A 6 -24.13 -9.96 -15.87
N ALA A 7 -24.58 -9.64 -14.66
CA ALA A 7 -24.53 -8.28 -14.13
C ALA A 7 -23.08 -7.80 -14.02
N VAL A 8 -22.86 -6.50 -14.24
CA VAL A 8 -21.53 -5.89 -14.10
C VAL A 8 -21.14 -5.89 -12.62
N ARG A 9 -19.93 -6.36 -12.32
CA ARG A 9 -19.37 -6.41 -10.97
C ARG A 9 -18.78 -5.06 -10.59
N HIS A 10 -18.93 -4.66 -9.33
CA HIS A 10 -18.36 -3.43 -8.79
C HIS A 10 -17.31 -3.81 -7.76
N VAL A 11 -16.03 -3.53 -8.02
CA VAL A 11 -14.93 -4.07 -7.21
C VAL A 11 -14.01 -2.96 -6.71
N LEU A 12 -13.57 -3.07 -5.45
CA LEU A 12 -12.66 -2.11 -4.84
C LEU A 12 -11.58 -2.83 -4.04
N GLY A 13 -10.32 -2.60 -4.44
CA GLY A 13 -9.15 -3.14 -3.78
C GLY A 13 -8.76 -2.33 -2.55
N LEU A 14 -8.83 -2.94 -1.37
CA LEU A 14 -8.33 -2.37 -0.13
C LEU A 14 -6.84 -2.67 -0.02
N SER A 15 -5.97 -1.67 -0.05
CA SER A 15 -4.51 -1.86 0.01
C SER A 15 -3.94 -1.90 1.43
N GLY A 16 -4.80 -1.69 2.43
CA GLY A 16 -4.38 -1.37 3.80
C GLY A 16 -3.96 0.09 4.01
N GLY A 17 -3.92 0.89 2.95
CA GLY A 17 -3.57 2.32 2.96
C GLY A 17 -4.78 3.25 3.11
N LYS A 18 -4.47 4.52 3.44
CA LYS A 18 -5.43 5.59 3.70
C LYS A 18 -6.39 5.84 2.52
N ASP A 19 -5.88 5.91 1.30
CA ASP A 19 -6.65 6.37 0.14
C ASP A 19 -7.70 5.32 -0.30
N SER A 20 -7.33 4.04 -0.38
CA SER A 20 -8.28 2.97 -0.70
C SER A 20 -9.35 2.77 0.39
N ALA A 21 -8.97 2.98 1.65
CA ALA A 21 -9.89 2.87 2.79
C ALA A 21 -10.91 4.01 2.78
N ALA A 22 -10.45 5.25 2.63
CA ALA A 22 -11.32 6.41 2.52
C ALA A 22 -12.26 6.28 1.31
N LEU A 23 -11.78 5.75 0.18
CA LEU A 23 -12.64 5.55 -0.99
C LEU A 23 -13.77 4.55 -0.72
N ALA A 24 -13.47 3.45 -0.05
CA ALA A 24 -14.47 2.44 0.28
C ALA A 24 -15.58 3.01 1.16
N ILE A 25 -15.20 3.81 2.16
CA ILE A 25 -16.10 4.50 3.09
C ILE A 25 -16.91 5.57 2.35
N TYR A 26 -16.23 6.41 1.57
CA TYR A 26 -16.86 7.45 0.75
C TYR A 26 -17.95 6.89 -0.17
N LEU A 27 -17.65 5.83 -0.91
CA LEU A 27 -18.63 5.22 -1.83
C LEU A 27 -19.79 4.53 -1.10
N LYS A 28 -19.50 3.88 0.04
CA LYS A 28 -20.53 3.30 0.90
C LYS A 28 -21.50 4.38 1.39
N ASP A 29 -20.97 5.47 1.93
CA ASP A 29 -21.78 6.53 2.55
C ASP A 29 -22.53 7.37 1.52
N LYS A 30 -21.96 7.56 0.31
CA LYS A 30 -22.65 8.18 -0.83
C LYS A 30 -23.83 7.33 -1.33
N GLY A 31 -23.76 6.00 -1.17
CA GLY A 31 -24.83 5.07 -1.54
C GLY A 31 -25.09 4.97 -3.05
N THR A 32 -24.18 5.46 -3.90
CA THR A 32 -24.37 5.53 -5.36
C THR A 32 -23.95 4.27 -6.11
N VAL A 33 -23.19 3.38 -5.47
CA VAL A 33 -22.70 2.15 -6.10
C VAL A 33 -23.35 0.94 -5.41
N PRO A 34 -24.19 0.17 -6.13
CA PRO A 34 -24.78 -1.02 -5.58
C PRO A 34 -23.73 -2.12 -5.41
N ASP A 35 -23.83 -2.83 -4.30
CA ASP A 35 -23.16 -4.10 -4.05
C ASP A 35 -21.66 -4.17 -4.38
N ILE A 36 -20.85 -3.23 -3.85
CA ILE A 36 -19.39 -3.28 -4.01
C ILE A 36 -18.83 -4.57 -3.37
N GLU A 37 -18.02 -5.30 -4.13
CA GLU A 37 -17.16 -6.39 -3.67
C GLU A 37 -15.79 -5.83 -3.26
N TYR A 38 -15.46 -5.96 -1.99
CA TYR A 38 -14.16 -5.54 -1.47
C TYR A 38 -13.17 -6.70 -1.53
N PHE A 39 -11.92 -6.40 -1.88
CA PHE A 39 -10.87 -7.41 -1.88
C PHE A 39 -9.55 -6.85 -1.35
N PHE A 40 -8.73 -7.72 -0.77
CA PHE A 40 -7.37 -7.43 -0.32
C PHE A 40 -6.42 -8.44 -0.95
N CYS A 41 -5.43 -7.97 -1.70
CA CYS A 41 -4.39 -8.84 -2.25
C CYS A 41 -3.31 -9.11 -1.19
N ASP A 42 -3.49 -10.19 -0.44
CA ASP A 42 -2.60 -10.64 0.61
C ASP A 42 -1.34 -11.29 0.03
N THR A 43 -0.21 -10.63 0.26
CA THR A 43 1.11 -11.10 -0.15
C THR A 43 1.73 -12.07 0.84
N GLY A 44 1.14 -12.22 2.04
CA GLY A 44 1.73 -12.93 3.18
C GLY A 44 2.91 -12.20 3.83
N ALA A 45 3.21 -10.97 3.40
CA ALA A 45 4.34 -10.16 3.87
C ALA A 45 3.90 -8.75 4.31
N GLU A 46 2.62 -8.56 4.63
CA GLU A 46 2.09 -7.28 5.10
C GLU A 46 2.36 -7.11 6.60
N LEU A 47 2.27 -5.87 7.11
CA LEU A 47 2.46 -5.60 8.54
C LEU A 47 1.25 -6.10 9.35
N PRO A 48 1.42 -6.53 10.61
CA PRO A 48 0.31 -6.90 11.50
C PRO A 48 -0.78 -5.81 11.59
N GLU A 49 -0.38 -4.54 11.61
CA GLU A 49 -1.27 -3.39 11.65
C GLU A 49 -2.12 -3.24 10.38
N VAL A 50 -1.61 -3.72 9.23
CA VAL A 50 -2.38 -3.75 7.98
C VAL A 50 -3.51 -4.76 8.10
N TYR A 51 -3.24 -5.97 8.58
CA TYR A 51 -4.28 -6.99 8.79
C TYR A 51 -5.34 -6.49 9.76
N ALA A 52 -4.94 -5.98 10.93
CA ALA A 52 -5.85 -5.41 11.92
C ALA A 52 -6.68 -4.23 11.37
N PHE A 53 -6.13 -3.45 10.44
CA PHE A 53 -6.86 -2.37 9.80
C PHE A 53 -7.87 -2.86 8.76
N ILE A 54 -7.53 -3.89 7.97
CA ILE A 54 -8.50 -4.50 7.06
C ILE A 54 -9.67 -5.10 7.84
N ASP A 55 -9.42 -5.73 8.98
CA ASP A 55 -10.49 -6.30 9.82
C ASP A 55 -11.44 -5.21 10.33
N ARG A 56 -10.91 -4.07 10.79
CA ARG A 56 -11.72 -2.90 11.17
C ARG A 56 -12.53 -2.34 9.99
N LEU A 57 -11.97 -2.34 8.78
CA LEU A 57 -12.67 -1.91 7.58
C LEU A 57 -13.80 -2.88 7.21
N GLU A 58 -13.56 -4.18 7.29
CA GLU A 58 -14.57 -5.22 7.05
C GLU A 58 -15.79 -5.03 7.98
N ASP A 59 -15.53 -4.82 9.28
CA ASP A 59 -16.55 -4.52 10.28
C ASP A 59 -17.33 -3.23 9.96
N TYR A 60 -16.63 -2.15 9.61
CA TYR A 60 -17.26 -0.86 9.31
C TYR A 60 -18.09 -0.88 8.02
N LEU A 61 -17.60 -1.59 7.00
CA LEU A 61 -18.27 -1.72 5.71
C LEU A 61 -19.46 -2.69 5.79
N GLY A 62 -19.50 -3.57 6.80
CA GLY A 62 -20.55 -4.58 6.97
C GLY A 62 -20.54 -5.62 5.85
N LYS A 63 -19.38 -5.85 5.23
CA LYS A 63 -19.18 -6.77 4.10
C LYS A 63 -17.82 -7.44 4.20
N GLU A 64 -17.80 -8.75 3.94
CA GLU A 64 -16.57 -9.54 3.85
C GLU A 64 -15.61 -8.95 2.81
N VAL A 65 -14.32 -8.88 3.15
CA VAL A 65 -13.24 -8.50 2.26
C VAL A 65 -12.58 -9.77 1.73
N ALA A 66 -12.74 -10.04 0.42
CA ALA A 66 -12.14 -11.20 -0.22
C ALA A 66 -10.60 -11.15 -0.14
N ARG A 67 -9.99 -12.10 0.57
CA ARG A 67 -8.53 -12.23 0.70
C ARG A 67 -7.96 -12.96 -0.52
N LEU A 68 -7.43 -12.21 -1.49
CA LEU A 68 -6.84 -12.77 -2.70
C LEU A 68 -5.36 -13.05 -2.49
N ASN A 69 -4.89 -14.22 -2.93
CA ASN A 69 -3.48 -14.56 -2.88
C ASN A 69 -3.01 -15.21 -4.19
N SER A 70 -1.69 -15.27 -4.35
CA SER A 70 -1.05 -15.84 -5.53
C SER A 70 -0.87 -17.37 -5.46
N GLY A 71 -1.20 -17.98 -4.32
CA GLY A 71 -1.11 -19.43 -4.06
C GLY A 71 0.26 -19.89 -3.57
N ARG A 72 1.26 -19.00 -3.54
CA ARG A 72 2.62 -19.23 -3.06
C ARG A 72 3.13 -18.00 -2.32
N ASP A 73 4.14 -18.20 -1.48
CA ASP A 73 4.78 -17.14 -0.71
C ASP A 73 5.84 -16.36 -1.52
N PHE A 74 6.36 -15.31 -0.90
CA PHE A 74 7.40 -14.49 -1.49
C PHE A 74 8.67 -15.28 -1.85
N ASP A 75 9.11 -16.19 -0.98
CA ASP A 75 10.31 -17.02 -1.18
C ASP A 75 10.23 -17.89 -2.43
N HIS A 76 9.07 -18.50 -2.66
CA HIS A 76 8.80 -19.26 -3.87
C HIS A 76 8.99 -18.40 -5.12
N TYR A 77 8.40 -17.20 -5.14
CA TYR A 77 8.53 -16.30 -6.29
C TYR A 77 9.94 -15.75 -6.43
N LEU A 78 10.61 -15.40 -5.34
CA LEU A 78 12.00 -14.99 -5.35
C LEU A 78 12.88 -16.05 -6.02
N LYS A 79 12.71 -17.32 -5.66
CA LYS A 79 13.40 -18.44 -6.31
C LYS A 79 13.03 -18.56 -7.79
N ARG A 80 11.75 -18.42 -8.14
CA ARG A 80 11.26 -18.47 -9.53
C ARG A 80 11.87 -17.36 -10.39
N PHE A 81 12.10 -16.18 -9.82
CA PHE A 81 12.77 -15.05 -10.46
C PHE A 81 14.30 -15.09 -10.26
N GLY A 82 14.89 -16.26 -10.02
CA GLY A 82 16.35 -16.43 -10.01
C GLY A 82 17.07 -15.75 -8.84
N GLY A 83 16.36 -15.44 -7.75
CA GLY A 83 16.91 -14.70 -6.61
C GLY A 83 16.94 -13.18 -6.81
N PHE A 84 16.37 -12.66 -7.90
CA PHE A 84 16.25 -11.21 -8.11
C PHE A 84 15.05 -10.66 -7.32
N LEU A 85 15.35 -9.91 -6.27
CA LEU A 85 14.35 -9.21 -5.48
C LEU A 85 13.65 -8.11 -6.31
N PRO A 86 12.39 -7.76 -5.96
CA PRO A 86 11.65 -6.77 -6.71
C PRO A 86 12.26 -5.39 -6.50
N SER A 87 12.08 -4.52 -7.49
CA SER A 87 12.59 -3.14 -7.49
C SER A 87 11.61 -2.22 -8.23
N PRO A 88 11.79 -0.89 -8.19
CA PRO A 88 10.93 0.03 -8.94
C PRO A 88 10.86 -0.30 -10.43
N ARG A 89 11.95 -0.83 -11.00
CA ARG A 89 12.04 -1.24 -12.42
C ARG A 89 11.59 -2.68 -12.67
N GLN A 90 11.54 -3.53 -11.65
CA GLN A 90 11.20 -4.95 -11.77
C GLN A 90 10.16 -5.32 -10.71
N ARG A 91 8.90 -4.97 -11.00
CA ARG A 91 7.77 -5.08 -10.07
C ARG A 91 7.05 -6.42 -10.19
N TRP A 92 7.81 -7.52 -10.20
CA TRP A 92 7.21 -8.86 -10.32
C TRP A 92 6.28 -9.18 -9.14
N CYS A 93 6.52 -8.61 -7.95
CA CYS A 93 5.64 -8.76 -6.79
C CYS A 93 4.25 -8.13 -7.06
N THR A 94 4.17 -6.94 -7.65
CA THR A 94 2.90 -6.33 -8.07
C THR A 94 2.21 -7.19 -9.12
N ARG A 95 2.92 -7.61 -10.17
CA ARG A 95 2.31 -8.41 -11.25
C ARG A 95 1.76 -9.74 -10.73
N VAL A 96 2.59 -10.54 -10.08
CA VAL A 96 2.28 -11.94 -9.73
C VAL A 96 1.48 -12.05 -8.43
N MET A 97 1.75 -11.19 -7.46
CA MET A 97 1.15 -11.29 -6.13
C MET A 97 -0.05 -10.38 -5.92
N LYS A 98 -0.32 -9.42 -6.84
CA LYS A 98 -1.48 -8.51 -6.73
C LYS A 98 -2.37 -8.54 -7.97
N ILE A 99 -1.81 -8.30 -9.15
CA ILE A 99 -2.60 -8.17 -10.40
C ILE A 99 -3.14 -9.52 -10.86
N GLU A 100 -2.29 -10.55 -10.98
CA GLU A 100 -2.72 -11.89 -11.41
C GLU A 100 -3.81 -12.49 -10.49
N PRO A 101 -3.71 -12.43 -9.14
CA PRO A 101 -4.79 -12.86 -8.25
C PRO A 101 -6.09 -12.09 -8.44
N PHE A 102 -6.02 -10.78 -8.59
CA PHE A 102 -7.19 -9.94 -8.88
C PHE A 102 -7.85 -10.31 -10.21
N GLU A 103 -7.05 -10.44 -11.29
CA GLU A 103 -7.58 -10.82 -12.60
C GLU A 103 -8.18 -12.23 -12.64
N ARG A 104 -7.69 -13.16 -11.79
CA ARG A 104 -8.32 -14.48 -11.58
C ARG A 104 -9.62 -14.37 -10.81
N PHE A 105 -9.70 -13.51 -9.80
CA PHE A 105 -10.91 -13.27 -9.02
C PHE A 105 -12.05 -12.70 -9.87
N ILE A 106 -11.71 -11.83 -10.84
CA ILE A 106 -12.69 -11.31 -11.80
C ILE A 106 -13.05 -12.33 -12.90
N GLY A 107 -12.07 -13.09 -13.39
CA GLY A 107 -12.28 -14.01 -14.51
C GLY A 107 -12.57 -13.25 -15.81
N ASP A 108 -13.69 -13.61 -16.46
CA ASP A 108 -14.17 -13.03 -17.71
C ASP A 108 -15.39 -12.10 -17.51
N ASP A 109 -15.79 -11.86 -16.27
CA ASP A 109 -16.96 -11.01 -15.96
C ASP A 109 -16.63 -9.53 -16.22
N GLU A 110 -17.60 -8.76 -16.71
CA GLU A 110 -17.46 -7.31 -16.80
C GLU A 110 -17.40 -6.71 -15.40
N ALA A 111 -16.39 -5.88 -15.13
CA ALA A 111 -16.15 -5.29 -13.83
C ALA A 111 -15.77 -3.80 -13.92
N ILE A 112 -16.28 -3.01 -12.98
CA ILE A 112 -15.85 -1.64 -12.71
C ILE A 112 -14.94 -1.66 -11.49
N SER A 113 -13.68 -1.28 -11.68
CA SER A 113 -12.67 -1.24 -10.62
C SER A 113 -12.51 0.19 -10.09
N TYR A 114 -12.88 0.40 -8.83
CA TYR A 114 -12.79 1.71 -8.17
C TYR A 114 -11.40 1.91 -7.58
N ILE A 115 -10.75 3.03 -7.93
CA ILE A 115 -9.36 3.31 -7.55
C ILE A 115 -9.28 4.68 -6.84
N GLY A 116 -8.66 4.70 -5.67
CA GLY A 116 -8.51 5.90 -4.82
C GLY A 116 -7.29 6.74 -5.20
N ILE A 117 -7.26 7.25 -6.43
CA ILE A 117 -6.31 8.32 -6.82
C ILE A 117 -6.98 9.64 -6.52
N ARG A 118 -6.37 10.47 -5.67
CA ARG A 118 -6.92 11.77 -5.27
C ARG A 118 -6.87 12.79 -6.40
N ALA A 119 -7.70 13.83 -6.31
CA ALA A 119 -7.71 14.94 -7.27
C ALA A 119 -6.41 15.77 -7.25
N ASP A 120 -5.69 15.76 -6.12
CA ASP A 120 -4.41 16.46 -5.92
C ASP A 120 -3.17 15.58 -6.20
N GLU A 121 -3.35 14.35 -6.71
CA GLU A 121 -2.22 13.51 -7.14
C GLU A 121 -1.95 13.66 -8.65
N ASP A 122 -0.73 14.08 -9.01
CA ASP A 122 -0.31 14.17 -10.41
C ASP A 122 0.19 12.82 -10.95
N ARG A 123 -0.75 11.90 -11.21
CA ARG A 123 -0.44 10.55 -11.68
C ARG A 123 -1.57 9.88 -12.45
N GLU A 124 -1.19 8.92 -13.29
CA GLU A 124 -2.13 8.04 -13.98
C GLU A 124 -2.39 6.75 -13.18
N GLY A 125 -3.60 6.21 -13.35
CA GLY A 125 -4.02 4.95 -12.77
C GLY A 125 -3.71 3.73 -13.64
N TYR A 126 -3.71 2.54 -13.01
CA TYR A 126 -3.55 1.30 -13.74
C TYR A 126 -4.71 1.14 -14.71
N ILE A 127 -4.40 0.86 -15.97
CA ILE A 127 -5.38 0.36 -16.91
C ILE A 127 -5.07 -1.12 -17.10
N SER A 128 -5.98 -1.99 -16.64
CA SER A 128 -5.81 -3.43 -16.84
C SER A 128 -5.69 -3.73 -18.32
N THR A 129 -4.81 -4.68 -18.65
CA THR A 129 -4.72 -5.21 -20.02
C THR A 129 -5.98 -5.98 -20.42
N LYS A 130 -6.78 -6.43 -19.45
CA LYS A 130 -8.07 -7.06 -19.66
C LYS A 130 -9.14 -6.03 -19.97
N ARG A 131 -9.77 -6.16 -21.15
CA ARG A 131 -10.81 -5.23 -21.64
C ARG A 131 -12.11 -5.26 -20.82
N ASN A 132 -12.38 -6.35 -20.10
CA ASN A 132 -13.57 -6.50 -19.26
C ASN A 132 -13.46 -5.76 -17.91
N ILE A 133 -12.28 -5.21 -17.57
CA ILE A 133 -12.08 -4.47 -16.31
C ILE A 133 -11.90 -2.99 -16.63
N LYS A 134 -12.86 -2.16 -16.19
CA LYS A 134 -12.88 -0.72 -16.45
C LYS A 134 -12.50 0.04 -15.18
N PRO A 135 -11.36 0.74 -15.14
CA PRO A 135 -11.01 1.56 -13.97
C PRO A 135 -11.86 2.83 -13.91
N VAL A 136 -12.20 3.26 -12.70
CA VAL A 136 -12.84 4.56 -12.43
C VAL A 136 -12.18 5.23 -11.22
N PHE A 137 -12.16 6.57 -11.23
CA PHE A 137 -11.44 7.40 -10.27
C PHE A 137 -12.38 8.40 -9.60
N PRO A 138 -13.19 7.97 -8.60
CA PRO A 138 -14.20 8.83 -8.01
C PRO A 138 -13.63 10.09 -7.36
N PHE A 139 -12.49 9.98 -6.67
CA PHE A 139 -11.87 11.13 -6.01
C PHE A 139 -11.44 12.23 -6.98
N ILE A 140 -10.90 11.89 -8.16
CA ILE A 140 -10.64 12.88 -9.22
C ILE A 140 -11.94 13.52 -9.70
N SER A 141 -12.99 12.72 -9.89
CA SER A 141 -14.27 13.18 -10.43
C SER A 141 -15.05 14.08 -9.45
N ASP A 142 -14.89 13.81 -8.16
CA ASP A 142 -15.57 14.49 -7.05
C ASP A 142 -14.68 15.53 -6.34
N ASP A 143 -13.50 15.85 -6.89
CA ASP A 143 -12.52 16.83 -6.35
C ASP A 143 -12.09 16.55 -4.90
N ILE A 144 -11.97 15.27 -4.54
CA ILE A 144 -11.53 14.82 -3.21
C ILE A 144 -10.01 14.84 -3.15
N VAL A 145 -9.48 15.63 -2.23
CA VAL A 145 -8.04 15.83 -2.02
C VAL A 145 -7.53 15.12 -0.77
N ARG A 146 -6.23 15.22 -0.50
CA ARG A 146 -5.60 14.59 0.67
C ARG A 146 -6.29 14.93 1.98
N ASP A 147 -6.61 16.19 2.20
CA ASP A 147 -7.22 16.67 3.44
C ASP A 147 -8.57 15.98 3.72
N ASP A 148 -9.37 15.77 2.67
CA ASP A 148 -10.65 15.07 2.76
C ASP A 148 -10.47 13.59 3.10
N VAL A 149 -9.45 12.92 2.53
CA VAL A 149 -9.12 11.52 2.85
C VAL A 149 -8.84 11.35 4.34
N PHE A 150 -8.07 12.26 4.94
CA PHE A 150 -7.80 12.24 6.38
C PHE A 150 -9.07 12.46 7.20
N ARG A 151 -9.88 13.46 6.83
CA ARG A 151 -11.15 13.74 7.49
C ARG A 151 -12.09 12.52 7.47
N ILE A 152 -12.26 11.88 6.31
CA ILE A 152 -13.08 10.67 6.16
C ILE A 152 -12.62 9.57 7.12
N LEU A 153 -11.31 9.33 7.22
CA LEU A 153 -10.78 8.29 8.11
C LEU A 153 -10.93 8.64 9.58
N GLU A 154 -10.63 9.88 9.97
CA GLU A 154 -10.75 10.36 11.35
C GLU A 154 -12.19 10.28 11.87
N GLU A 155 -13.18 10.55 11.01
CA GLU A 155 -14.61 10.47 11.34
C GLU A 155 -15.17 9.03 11.32
N SER A 156 -14.36 8.04 10.92
CA SER A 156 -14.81 6.65 10.73
C SER A 156 -13.93 5.62 11.46
N VAL A 157 -13.04 4.94 10.74
CA VAL A 157 -12.23 3.80 11.23
C VAL A 157 -10.89 4.22 11.82
N GLY A 158 -10.55 5.51 11.72
CA GLY A 158 -9.25 6.06 12.06
C GLY A 158 -8.16 5.75 11.02
N ILE A 159 -7.00 6.38 11.22
CA ILE A 159 -5.84 6.19 10.36
C ILE A 159 -5.09 4.91 10.80
N PRO A 160 -4.57 4.08 9.87
CA PRO A 160 -3.83 2.87 10.23
C PRO A 160 -2.60 3.17 11.10
N ASP A 161 -2.36 2.38 12.14
CA ASP A 161 -1.34 2.71 13.16
C ASP A 161 0.10 2.63 12.64
N TYR A 162 0.38 1.83 11.61
CA TYR A 162 1.72 1.78 11.01
C TYR A 162 2.14 3.14 10.42
N TYR A 163 1.20 4.04 10.15
CA TYR A 163 1.52 5.39 9.68
C TYR A 163 2.23 6.26 10.74
N ARG A 164 2.29 5.84 12.00
CA ARG A 164 3.07 6.51 13.05
C ARG A 164 4.57 6.55 12.74
N TRP A 165 5.05 5.59 11.95
CA TRP A 165 6.48 5.42 11.65
C TRP A 165 6.75 5.16 10.16
N ARG A 166 5.70 5.11 9.33
CA ARG A 166 5.73 4.87 7.88
C ARG A 166 4.76 5.82 7.16
N ASN A 167 4.98 6.08 5.88
CA ASN A 167 4.15 6.97 5.06
C ASN A 167 3.28 6.22 4.05
N ARG A 168 3.51 4.93 3.84
CA ARG A 168 2.84 4.15 2.79
C ARG A 168 2.48 2.75 3.27
N SER A 169 1.36 2.25 2.76
CA SER A 169 1.01 0.84 2.88
C SER A 169 1.95 -0.02 2.05
N GLY A 170 1.97 -1.32 2.36
CA GLY A 170 2.67 -2.35 1.60
C GLY A 170 3.46 -3.28 2.49
N CYS A 171 4.12 -4.25 1.86
CA CYS A 171 4.86 -5.29 2.55
C CYS A 171 5.95 -4.70 3.48
N TYR A 172 6.33 -5.44 4.52
CA TYR A 172 7.30 -4.99 5.52
C TYR A 172 8.72 -4.75 4.96
N PHE A 173 9.02 -5.30 3.78
CA PHE A 173 10.29 -5.12 3.04
C PHE A 173 10.13 -4.43 1.69
N CYS A 174 9.06 -3.65 1.49
CA CYS A 174 8.84 -2.95 0.22
C CYS A 174 10.05 -2.08 -0.15
N PHE A 175 10.57 -2.23 -1.36
CA PHE A 175 11.72 -1.46 -1.87
C PHE A 175 11.45 0.06 -2.01
N PHE A 176 10.19 0.50 -1.85
CA PHE A 176 9.84 1.92 -1.71
C PHE A 176 9.98 2.43 -0.27
N GLN A 177 10.41 1.62 0.69
CA GLN A 177 10.64 2.09 2.04
C GLN A 177 11.80 3.09 2.09
N GLN A 178 11.54 4.26 2.67
CA GLN A 178 12.54 5.26 2.92
C GLN A 178 13.46 4.79 4.06
N ARG A 179 14.69 5.32 4.10
CA ARG A 179 15.68 4.99 5.15
C ARG A 179 15.12 5.13 6.57
N ARG A 180 14.30 6.18 6.82
CA ARG A 180 13.65 6.37 8.12
C ARG A 180 12.65 5.28 8.46
N GLU A 181 11.95 4.73 7.46
CA GLU A 181 10.96 3.68 7.62
C GLU A 181 11.62 2.33 7.85
N TRP A 182 12.80 2.08 7.29
CA TRP A 182 13.63 0.92 7.64
C TRP A 182 14.10 0.98 9.10
N LEU A 183 14.53 2.15 9.57
CA LEU A 183 14.87 2.35 10.99
C LEU A 183 13.63 2.25 11.89
N GLY A 184 12.47 2.71 11.41
CA GLY A 184 11.17 2.49 12.04
C GLY A 184 10.84 1.00 12.16
N LEU A 185 10.96 0.24 11.07
CA LEU A 185 10.77 -1.21 11.08
C LEU A 185 11.68 -1.90 12.09
N LYS A 186 12.96 -1.50 12.18
CA LYS A 186 13.88 -2.04 13.20
C LYS A 186 13.39 -1.80 14.63
N ARG A 187 12.80 -0.64 14.90
CA ARG A 187 12.33 -0.25 16.24
C ARG A 187 11.00 -0.91 16.61
N GLU A 188 10.03 -0.87 15.69
CA GLU A 188 8.66 -1.30 15.93
C GLU A 188 8.47 -2.82 15.70
N HIS A 189 9.21 -3.37 14.72
CA HIS A 189 9.12 -4.78 14.29
C HIS A 189 10.52 -5.40 14.07
N PRO A 190 11.33 -5.55 15.12
CA PRO A 190 12.73 -5.96 14.99
C PRO A 190 12.90 -7.32 14.29
N GLN A 191 11.95 -8.25 14.46
CA GLN A 191 12.00 -9.55 13.78
C GLN A 191 11.78 -9.42 12.27
N LEU A 192 10.83 -8.59 11.83
CA LEU A 192 10.59 -8.33 10.40
C LEU A 192 11.79 -7.60 9.76
N PHE A 193 12.48 -6.75 10.51
CA PHE A 193 13.73 -6.15 10.05
C PHE A 193 14.83 -7.19 9.85
N GLU A 194 14.99 -8.14 10.78
CA GLU A 194 15.93 -9.26 10.61
C GLU A 194 15.53 -10.20 9.46
N ASP A 195 14.24 -10.44 9.25
CA ASP A 195 13.76 -11.21 8.10
C ASP A 195 14.06 -10.48 6.78
N ALA A 196 13.86 -9.16 6.73
CA ALA A 196 14.20 -8.35 5.57
C ALA A 196 15.70 -8.44 5.23
N LYS A 197 16.57 -8.37 6.25
CA LYS A 197 18.02 -8.53 6.09
C LYS A 197 18.44 -9.84 5.45
N ARG A 198 17.72 -10.95 5.72
CA ARG A 198 18.06 -12.27 5.16
C ARG A 198 17.98 -12.32 3.64
N TYR A 199 17.21 -11.41 3.03
CA TYR A 199 17.14 -11.33 1.57
C TYR A 199 18.26 -10.49 0.94
N GLU A 200 18.94 -9.64 1.72
CA GLU A 200 20.10 -8.90 1.21
C GLU A 200 21.26 -9.85 0.96
N ASN A 201 22.02 -9.62 -0.11
CA ASN A 201 23.16 -10.46 -0.46
C ASN A 201 24.38 -9.60 -0.78
N ALA A 202 25.25 -9.43 0.22
CA ALA A 202 26.51 -8.70 0.09
C ALA A 202 27.45 -9.29 -0.97
N LYS A 203 27.36 -10.59 -1.27
CA LYS A 203 28.18 -11.25 -2.33
C LYS A 203 27.59 -11.10 -3.73
N GLY A 204 26.29 -10.81 -3.83
CA GLY A 204 25.55 -10.65 -5.10
C GLY A 204 25.24 -9.19 -5.48
N GLY A 205 25.59 -8.23 -4.62
CA GLY A 205 25.40 -6.80 -4.85
C GLY A 205 23.97 -6.28 -4.64
N TYR A 206 23.10 -7.06 -3.99
CA TYR A 206 21.71 -6.66 -3.75
C TYR A 206 21.52 -6.09 -2.35
N THR A 207 20.91 -4.90 -2.27
CA THR A 207 20.50 -4.23 -1.04
C THR A 207 19.13 -3.57 -1.22
N TRP A 208 18.32 -3.51 -0.16
CA TRP A 208 17.01 -2.83 -0.21
C TRP A 208 17.17 -1.33 -0.38
N VAL A 209 18.22 -0.77 0.23
CA VAL A 209 18.62 0.63 0.08
C VAL A 209 19.77 0.68 -0.90
N ASN A 210 19.65 1.47 -1.96
CA ASN A 210 20.69 1.53 -2.99
C ASN A 210 22.08 1.87 -2.40
N GLY A 211 23.04 0.96 -2.63
CA GLY A 211 24.43 1.10 -2.19
C GLY A 211 24.68 0.95 -0.69
N MET A 212 23.73 0.40 0.08
CA MET A 212 23.86 0.23 1.53
C MET A 212 22.98 -0.91 2.04
N THR A 213 23.56 -1.83 2.82
CA THR A 213 22.82 -2.87 3.54
C THR A 213 22.02 -2.27 4.71
N LEU A 214 21.01 -2.99 5.18
CA LEU A 214 20.24 -2.60 6.37
C LEU A 214 21.11 -2.58 7.65
N ASP A 215 22.14 -3.42 7.74
CA ASP A 215 23.11 -3.38 8.84
C ASP A 215 23.96 -2.09 8.81
N GLU A 216 24.46 -1.70 7.64
CA GLU A 216 25.19 -0.43 7.48
C GLU A 216 24.29 0.78 7.77
N LEU A 217 23.02 0.75 7.32
CA LEU A 217 22.05 1.78 7.62
C LEU A 217 21.83 1.91 9.13
N ALA A 218 21.64 0.79 9.82
CA ALA A 218 21.46 0.75 11.26
C ALA A 218 22.70 1.26 12.01
N ALA A 219 23.91 0.89 11.59
CA ALA A 219 25.16 1.35 12.20
C ALA A 219 25.32 2.88 12.07
N ARG A 220 25.10 3.43 10.86
CA ARG A 220 25.16 4.88 10.62
C ARG A 220 24.17 5.67 11.46
N ALA A 221 22.98 5.12 11.70
CA ALA A 221 21.98 5.77 12.55
C ALA A 221 22.44 5.86 14.02
N VAL A 222 23.13 4.85 14.54
CA VAL A 222 23.72 4.86 15.89
C VAL A 222 24.83 5.90 15.98
N GLU A 223 25.73 5.96 14.99
CA GLU A 223 26.80 6.95 14.92
C GLU A 223 26.25 8.38 14.88
N ALA A 224 25.25 8.65 14.04
CA ALA A 224 24.60 9.96 13.96
C ALA A 224 23.93 10.37 15.29
N ALA A 225 23.26 9.43 15.97
CA ALA A 225 22.63 9.69 17.26
C ALA A 225 23.67 10.01 18.36
N SER A 226 24.87 9.42 18.29
CA SER A 226 25.96 9.69 19.23
C SER A 226 26.64 11.06 19.04
N GLY A 227 26.43 11.71 17.88
CA GLY A 227 27.12 12.94 17.49
C GLY A 227 26.28 14.23 17.54
N THR A 228 25.01 14.20 17.95
CA THR A 228 24.10 15.37 17.81
C THR A 228 23.80 16.05 19.16
N SER A 229 23.97 17.38 19.21
CA SER A 229 23.64 18.24 20.34
C SER A 229 22.15 18.57 20.44
N GLU A 230 21.68 18.89 21.63
CA GLU A 230 20.30 19.31 21.92
C GLU A 230 19.80 20.41 20.95
N SER A 231 18.80 20.08 20.13
CA SER A 231 18.07 21.03 19.30
C SER A 231 16.77 21.43 20.00
N LEU A 232 16.42 22.72 19.94
CA LEU A 232 15.17 23.25 20.46
C LEU A 232 13.95 22.58 19.78
N PRO A 233 12.82 22.40 20.50
CA PRO A 233 11.63 21.79 19.94
C PRO A 233 11.09 22.64 18.78
N SER A 234 10.90 21.99 17.63
CA SER A 234 10.32 22.61 16.45
C SER A 234 8.80 22.78 16.60
N ALA A 235 8.17 23.57 15.73
CA ALA A 235 6.70 23.72 15.69
C ALA A 235 5.97 22.36 15.55
N SER A 236 6.62 21.35 14.96
CA SER A 236 6.09 19.98 14.86
C SER A 236 5.92 19.27 16.21
N ALA A 237 6.55 19.76 17.29
CA ALA A 237 6.51 19.12 18.60
C ALA A 237 5.13 19.15 19.28
N TYR A 238 4.22 20.03 18.81
CA TYR A 238 2.87 20.18 19.34
C TYR A 238 1.78 19.59 18.44
N MET A 239 2.17 19.04 17.29
CA MET A 239 1.24 18.41 16.36
C MET A 239 1.07 16.93 16.69
N SER A 240 -0.13 16.41 16.47
CA SER A 240 -0.34 14.95 16.53
C SER A 240 0.42 14.28 15.38
N TRP A 241 0.73 12.99 15.49
CA TRP A 241 1.39 12.27 14.38
C TRP A 241 0.49 12.22 13.14
N GLN A 242 -0.83 12.24 13.33
CA GLN A 242 -1.83 12.32 12.27
C GLN A 242 -1.72 13.63 11.52
N ASP A 243 -1.62 14.76 12.24
CA ASP A 243 -1.44 16.09 11.61
C ASP A 243 -0.10 16.17 10.86
N LEU A 244 0.97 15.62 11.44
CA LEU A 244 2.26 15.55 10.78
C LEU A 244 2.20 14.74 9.50
N LEU A 245 1.47 13.62 9.48
CA LEU A 245 1.26 12.82 8.28
C LEU A 245 0.37 13.54 7.26
N ARG A 246 -0.70 14.19 7.71
CA ARG A 246 -1.67 14.91 6.88
C ARG A 246 -1.00 16.02 6.09
N TYR A 247 -0.12 16.79 6.73
CA TYR A 247 0.56 17.94 6.13
C TYR A 247 2.00 17.65 5.69
N ALA A 248 2.47 16.40 5.76
CA ALA A 248 3.76 16.02 5.22
C ALA A 248 3.75 16.10 3.69
N SER A 249 4.71 16.83 3.13
CA SER A 249 4.95 16.93 1.68
C SER A 249 5.60 15.68 1.06
N SER A 250 5.84 14.62 1.84
CA SER A 250 6.60 13.44 1.42
C SER A 250 5.80 12.39 0.62
N ASP A 251 4.48 12.54 0.51
CA ASP A 251 3.64 11.60 -0.23
C ASP A 251 3.58 11.91 -1.74
N ASP A 252 4.11 13.07 -2.15
CA ASP A 252 3.98 13.60 -3.50
C ASP A 252 5.23 13.44 -4.37
N ASP A 253 6.21 12.63 -3.94
CA ASP A 253 7.37 12.32 -4.78
C ASP A 253 6.96 11.42 -5.96
N PRO A 254 7.05 11.88 -7.22
CA PRO A 254 6.56 11.15 -8.39
C PRO A 254 7.25 9.81 -8.65
N GLU A 255 8.53 9.64 -8.27
CA GLU A 255 9.25 8.36 -8.40
C GLU A 255 8.75 7.32 -7.38
N GLU A 256 8.14 7.84 -6.31
CA GLU A 256 7.70 7.18 -5.10
C GLU A 256 6.16 6.98 -5.09
N GLN A 257 5.43 7.73 -5.91
CA GLN A 257 3.99 7.66 -6.12
C GLN A 257 3.53 6.42 -6.86
N ALA A 258 4.40 5.45 -7.19
CA ALA A 258 3.99 4.21 -7.84
C ALA A 258 3.03 3.40 -6.95
N CYS A 259 1.71 3.64 -7.09
CA CYS A 259 0.66 2.82 -6.46
C CYS A 259 1.02 1.36 -6.65
N LEU A 260 0.82 0.60 -5.59
CA LEU A 260 1.12 -0.82 -5.47
C LEU A 260 0.47 -1.68 -6.58
N ILE A 261 -0.42 -1.10 -7.39
CA ILE A 261 -1.12 -1.73 -8.52
C ILE A 261 -0.83 -1.04 -9.89
N CYS A 262 -0.32 0.20 -9.95
CA CYS A 262 -0.61 1.09 -11.10
C CYS A 262 0.51 1.55 -12.04
N SER A 263 1.68 0.91 -12.03
CA SER A 263 2.62 1.06 -13.15
C SER A 263 3.47 -0.20 -13.24
N LEU A 264 3.15 -1.09 -14.18
CA LEU A 264 3.96 -2.27 -14.47
C LEU A 264 5.17 -1.91 -15.31
#